data_AF-U7UN89-F1
#
_entry.id   AF-U7UN89-F1
#
_cell.length_a   1.000
_cell.length_b   1.000
_cell.length_c   1.000
_cell.angle_alpha   90.00
_cell.angle_beta   90.00
_cell.angle_gamma   90.00
#
_symmetry.space_group_name_H-M   'P 1'
#
loop_
_entity.id
_entity.type
_entity.pdbx_description
1 polymer ?
#
loop_
_entity_poly.entity_id
_entity_poly.type
_entity_poly.pdbx_seq_one_letter_code
_entity_poly.pdbx_strand_id
1 'polypeptide(L)'
;MKKDLSVHIDGLELSKIALMSPARFQLAFRKYYGVPPYEYLKELRLNKALLLLKNPEYKISTIAEKVGYTHTGHFAKIFKSTYGITPSKYRSTIT
;
A
#
# COMPACT_ATOMS: atom_id res chain seq x y z
N MET A 1 2.97 -6.20 15.24
CA MET A 1 2.30 -4.96 14.78
C MET A 1 1.11 -5.35 13.92
N LYS A 2 -0.11 -5.42 14.47
CA LYS A 2 -1.34 -5.55 13.66
C LYS A 2 -1.45 -4.26 12.84
N LYS A 3 -1.05 -4.30 11.58
CA LYS A 3 -0.96 -3.11 10.72
C LYS A 3 -2.33 -2.82 10.16
N ASP A 4 -3.01 -1.85 10.77
CA ASP A 4 -4.11 -1.17 10.11
C ASP A 4 -3.52 -0.37 8.93
N LEU A 5 -3.68 -0.92 7.72
CA LEU A 5 -3.18 -0.32 6.48
C LEU A 5 -4.10 0.79 5.95
N SER A 6 -5.27 0.99 6.56
CA SER A 6 -6.21 2.04 6.19
C SER A 6 -5.76 3.43 6.65
N VAL A 7 -4.83 3.49 7.61
CA VAL A 7 -4.25 4.74 8.08
C VAL A 7 -3.30 5.32 7.02
N HIS A 8 -3.41 6.64 6.79
CA HIS A 8 -2.41 7.36 6.01
C HIS A 8 -1.10 7.39 6.81
N ILE A 9 -0.12 6.60 6.38
CA ILE A 9 1.21 6.56 7.00
C ILE A 9 2.15 7.38 6.12
N ASP A 10 2.57 8.53 6.63
CA ASP A 10 3.63 9.36 6.04
C ASP A 10 5.00 8.95 6.61
N GLY A 11 6.03 8.96 5.76
CA GLY A 11 7.41 8.68 6.14
C GLY A 11 7.95 9.66 7.19
N LEU A 12 7.43 10.90 7.21
CA LEU A 12 7.74 11.89 8.23
C LEU A 12 7.17 11.50 9.61
N GLU A 13 5.92 11.04 9.65
CA GLU A 13 5.30 10.58 10.90
C GLU A 13 6.02 9.34 11.44
N LEU A 14 6.43 8.41 10.57
CA LEU A 14 7.24 7.27 10.97
C LEU A 14 8.62 7.68 11.51
N SER A 15 9.25 8.71 10.95
CA SER A 15 10.54 9.18 11.46
C SER A 15 10.42 9.80 12.85
N LYS A 16 9.33 10.54 13.12
CA LYS A 16 9.03 11.08 14.44
C LYS A 16 8.84 9.98 15.48
N ILE A 17 8.05 8.95 15.16
CA ILE A 17 7.84 7.78 16.03
C ILE A 17 9.17 7.06 16.30
N ALA A 18 10.03 6.97 15.29
CA ALA A 18 11.36 6.37 15.42
C ALA A 18 12.39 7.26 16.13
N LEU A 19 12.04 8.49 16.55
CA LEU A 19 12.94 9.50 17.11
C LEU A 19 14.15 9.77 16.22
N MET A 20 13.94 9.79 14.91
CA MET A 20 14.96 10.00 13.89
C MET A 20 14.58 11.11 12.93
N SER A 21 15.59 11.76 12.35
CA SER A 21 15.35 12.58 11.17
C SER A 21 14.85 11.71 10.00
N PRO A 22 14.06 12.25 9.05
CA PRO A 22 13.54 11.49 7.93
C PRO A 22 14.62 10.74 7.14
N ALA A 23 15.77 11.39 6.90
CA ALA A 23 16.90 10.79 6.19
C ALA A 23 17.51 9.61 6.96
N ARG A 24 17.73 9.76 8.28
CA ARG A 24 18.26 8.68 9.11
C ARG A 24 17.29 7.51 9.20
N PHE A 25 15.99 7.80 9.33
CA PHE A 25 14.96 6.78 9.33
C PHE A 25 14.93 6.00 8.02
N GLN A 26 14.95 6.67 6.86
CA GLN A 26 14.96 6.00 5.55
C GLN A 26 16.18 5.08 5.39
N LEU A 27 17.37 5.55 5.77
CA LEU A 27 18.60 4.76 5.72
C LEU A 27 18.54 3.55 6.67
N ALA A 28 18.13 3.76 7.92
CA ALA A 28 18.01 2.69 8.90
C ALA A 28 16.97 1.65 8.48
N PHE A 29 15.82 2.09 7.97
CA PHE A 29 14.78 1.20 7.47
C PHE A 29 15.26 0.40 6.28
N ARG A 30 15.90 1.04 5.29
CA ARG A 30 16.46 0.33 4.13
C ARG A 30 17.55 -0.66 4.53
N LYS A 31 18.39 -0.31 5.51
CA LYS A 31 19.41 -1.24 6.04
C LYS A 31 18.79 -2.50 6.64
N TYR A 32 17.63 -2.39 7.28
CA TYR A 32 16.97 -3.51 7.95
C TYR A 32 16.03 -4.30 7.03
N TYR A 33 15.26 -3.62 6.18
CA TYR A 33 14.22 -4.22 5.33
C TYR A 33 14.61 -4.33 3.85
N GLY A 34 15.79 -3.86 3.45
CA GLY A 34 16.30 -3.89 2.07
C GLY A 34 15.70 -2.82 1.13
N VAL A 35 14.51 -2.30 1.44
CA VAL A 35 13.80 -1.32 0.63
C VAL A 35 13.42 -0.07 1.42
N PRO A 36 13.18 1.08 0.77
CA PRO A 36 12.66 2.26 1.44
C PRO A 36 11.28 2.00 2.10
N PRO A 37 10.94 2.73 3.19
CA PRO A 37 9.65 2.57 3.88
C PRO A 37 8.43 2.67 2.97
N TYR A 38 8.44 3.60 2.00
CA TYR A 38 7.34 3.79 1.06
C TYR A 38 7.12 2.56 0.16
N GLU A 39 8.20 1.98 -0.36
CA GLU A 39 8.15 0.79 -1.20
C GLU A 39 7.60 -0.41 -0.41
N TYR A 40 8.07 -0.59 0.82
CA TYR A 40 7.56 -1.61 1.72
C TYR A 40 6.07 -1.45 2.02
N LEU A 41 5.63 -0.22 2.29
CA LEU A 41 4.22 0.06 2.55
C LEU A 41 3.36 -0.17 1.30
N LYS A 42 3.83 0.25 0.12
CA LYS A 42 3.18 0.00 -1.17
C LYS A 42 2.95 -1.49 -1.38
N GLU A 43 3.96 -2.32 -1.17
CA GLU A 43 3.86 -3.77 -1.31
C GLU A 43 2.82 -4.37 -0.34
N LEU A 44 2.85 -3.98 0.94
CA LEU A 44 1.87 -4.42 1.93
C LEU A 44 0.43 -4.06 1.53
N ARG A 45 0.22 -2.83 1.05
CA ARG A 45 -1.09 -2.34 0.61
C ARG A 45 -1.59 -3.12 -0.61
N LEU A 46 -0.73 -3.36 -1.58
CA LEU A 46 -1.06 -4.10 -2.80
C LEU A 46 -1.35 -5.57 -2.51
N ASN A 47 -0.55 -6.22 -1.65
CA ASN A 47 -0.81 -7.59 -1.21
C ASN A 47 -2.16 -7.70 -0.49
N LYS A 48 -2.52 -6.72 0.36
CA LYS A 48 -3.85 -6.68 0.98
C LYS A 48 -4.96 -6.45 -0.05
N ALA A 49 -4.71 -5.60 -1.06
CA ALA A 49 -5.67 -5.34 -2.13
C ALA A 49 -5.97 -6.62 -2.93
N LEU A 50 -4.96 -7.44 -3.25
CA LEU A 50 -5.15 -8.73 -3.90
C LEU A 50 -6.08 -9.66 -3.11
N LEU A 51 -5.97 -9.68 -1.78
CA LEU A 51 -6.87 -10.46 -0.92
C LEU A 51 -8.30 -9.93 -0.95
N LEU A 52 -8.47 -8.60 -0.89
CA LEU A 52 -9.79 -7.97 -0.91
C LEU A 52 -10.47 -8.08 -2.28
N LEU A 53 -9.70 -8.12 -3.38
CA LEU A 53 -10.22 -8.25 -4.74
C LEU A 53 -10.92 -9.59 -4.99
N LYS A 54 -10.64 -10.62 -4.18
CA LYS A 54 -11.32 -11.92 -4.22
C LYS A 54 -12.78 -11.86 -3.74
N ASN A 55 -13.15 -10.81 -3.01
CA ASN A 55 -14.53 -10.62 -2.56
C ASN A 55 -15.27 -9.70 -3.55
N PRO A 56 -16.25 -10.22 -4.33
CA PRO A 56 -16.96 -9.42 -5.34
C PRO A 56 -17.80 -8.29 -4.73
N GLU A 57 -18.21 -8.42 -3.47
CA GLU A 57 -19.01 -7.41 -2.75
C GLU A 57 -18.27 -6.09 -2.52
N TYR A 58 -16.94 -6.12 -2.51
CA TYR A 58 -16.17 -4.88 -2.35
C TYR A 58 -16.05 -4.12 -3.66
N LYS A 59 -16.51 -2.88 -3.70
CA LYS A 59 -16.20 -1.95 -4.81
C LYS A 59 -14.69 -1.65 -4.82
N ILE A 60 -14.14 -1.38 -6.01
CA ILE A 60 -12.72 -1.05 -6.17
C ILE A 60 -12.33 0.20 -5.35
N SER A 61 -13.23 1.18 -5.23
CA SER A 61 -13.05 2.35 -4.37
C SER A 61 -12.94 1.98 -2.89
N THR A 62 -13.82 1.11 -2.40
CA THR A 62 -13.77 0.60 -1.03
C THR A 62 -12.48 -0.17 -0.76
N ILE A 63 -11.95 -0.90 -1.74
CA ILE A 63 -10.65 -1.57 -1.60
C ILE A 63 -9.53 -0.54 -1.49
N ALA A 64 -9.54 0.50 -2.33
CA ALA A 64 -8.55 1.57 -2.29
C ALA A 64 -8.51 2.24 -0.89
N GLU A 65 -9.67 2.58 -0.34
CA GLU A 65 -9.79 3.16 1.01
C GLU A 65 -9.26 2.19 2.09
N LYS A 66 -9.68 0.91 2.05
CA LYS A 66 -9.26 -0.11 3.02
C LYS A 66 -7.76 -0.38 3.01
N VAL A 67 -7.08 -0.14 1.89
CA VAL A 67 -5.63 -0.29 1.76
C VAL A 67 -4.89 1.05 1.81
N GLY A 68 -5.54 2.12 2.27
CA GLY A 68 -4.89 3.38 2.62
C GLY A 68 -4.61 4.32 1.44
N TYR A 69 -5.39 4.23 0.36
CA TYR A 69 -5.38 5.17 -0.76
C TYR A 69 -6.64 6.04 -0.75
N THR A 70 -6.46 7.35 -0.60
CA THR A 70 -7.55 8.34 -0.64
C THR A 70 -8.22 8.43 -2.00
N HIS A 71 -7.46 8.20 -3.08
CA HIS A 71 -7.96 8.31 -4.44
C HIS A 71 -7.88 6.97 -5.16
N THR A 72 -9.05 6.44 -5.53
CA THR A 72 -9.19 5.19 -6.30
C THR A 72 -8.37 5.20 -7.59
N GLY A 73 -8.29 6.34 -8.28
CA GLY A 73 -7.50 6.48 -9.50
C GLY A 73 -5.99 6.35 -9.27
N HIS A 74 -5.47 6.87 -8.14
CA HIS A 74 -4.06 6.70 -7.78
C HIS A 74 -3.76 5.24 -7.42
N PHE A 75 -4.63 4.60 -6.62
CA PHE A 75 -4.55 3.18 -6.35
C PHE A 75 -4.51 2.34 -7.64
N ALA A 76 -5.45 2.58 -8.57
CA ALA A 76 -5.53 1.84 -9.82
C ALA A 76 -4.27 2.00 -10.69
N LYS A 77 -3.68 3.21 -10.73
CA LYS A 77 -2.41 3.47 -11.42
C LYS A 77 -1.25 2.68 -10.79
N ILE A 78 -1.12 2.72 -9.46
CA ILE A 78 -0.07 1.99 -8.74
C ILE A 78 -0.23 0.48 -8.89
N PHE A 79 -1.46 -0.03 -8.78
CA PHE A 79 -1.78 -1.44 -8.98
C PHE A 79 -1.40 -1.89 -10.40
N LYS A 80 -1.81 -1.13 -11.43
CA LYS A 80 -1.47 -1.43 -12.83
C LYS A 80 0.04 -1.37 -13.08
N SER A 81 0.72 -0.39 -12.52
CA SER A 81 2.19 -0.28 -12.63
C SER A 81 2.89 -1.51 -12.04
N THR A 82 2.34 -2.08 -10.96
CA THR A 82 2.94 -3.22 -10.25
C THR A 82 2.60 -4.57 -10.88
N TYR A 83 1.34 -4.76 -11.32
CA TYR A 83 0.84 -6.05 -11.80
C TYR A 83 0.51 -6.11 -13.30
N GLY A 84 0.77 -5.03 -14.05
CA GLY A 84 0.51 -4.93 -15.49
C GLY A 84 -0.95 -4.69 -15.90
N ILE A 85 -1.92 -4.96 -15.02
CA ILE A 85 -3.36 -4.82 -15.30
C ILE A 85 -4.09 -4.02 -14.22
N THR A 86 -5.24 -3.42 -14.56
CA THR A 86 -6.04 -2.65 -13.59
C THR A 86 -6.67 -3.58 -12.54
N PRO A 87 -6.98 -3.09 -11.33
CA PRO A 87 -7.60 -3.91 -10.29
C PRO A 87 -8.96 -4.48 -10.73
N SER A 88 -9.75 -3.71 -11.51
CA SER A 88 -11.00 -4.20 -12.09
C SER A 88 -10.76 -5.36 -13.07
N LYS A 89 -9.76 -5.24 -13.96
CA LYS A 89 -9.44 -6.30 -14.92
C LYS A 89 -8.89 -7.54 -14.22
N TYR A 90 -8.03 -7.35 -13.21
CA TYR A 90 -7.54 -8.44 -12.35
C TYR A 90 -8.70 -9.20 -11.69
N ARG A 91 -9.70 -8.50 -11.15
CA ARG A 91 -10.88 -9.15 -10.55
C ARG A 91 -11.58 -10.05 -11.56
N SER A 92 -11.83 -9.57 -12.78
CA SER A 92 -12.47 -10.37 -13.84
C SER A 92 -11.67 -11.60 -14.28
N THR A 93 -10.41 -11.76 -13.87
CA THR A 93 -9.62 -12.97 -14.15
C THR A 93 -9.63 -14.00 -13.02
N ILE A 94 -10.12 -13.62 -11.84
CA ILE A 94 -10.14 -14.47 -10.63
C ILE A 94 -11.56 -14.77 -10.13
N THR A 95 -12.57 -14.24 -10.81
CA THR A 95 -14.01 -14.45 -10.55
C THR A 95 -14.62 -14.95 -11.84
#